data_AF-A0A1B7UP61-F1
#
_entry.id   AF-A0A1B7UP61-F1
#
_cell.length_a   1.000
_cell.length_b   1.000
_cell.length_c   1.000
_cell.angle_alpha   90.00
_cell.angle_beta   90.00
_cell.angle_gamma   90.00
#
_symmetry.space_group_name_H-M   'P 1'
#
loop_
_entity.id
_entity.type
_entity.pdbx_description
1 polymer ?
#
loop_
_entity_poly.entity_id
_entity_poly.type
_entity_poly.pdbx_seq_one_letter_code
_entity_poly.pdbx_strand_id
1 'polypeptide(L)'
;MQEYQRLQKIRDLGIRLHELQLINRRGDCSYAVMALNYLFGVYQIAKPHGLTLDDMLQQLADAVVVRHQLPYRRLTADSVLDFFSQRYQVAAPYLVHPTYRRQARTNSMQPTF
;
A
#
# COMPACT_ATOMS: atom_id res chain seq x y z
N MET A 1 10.82 3.38 12.04
CA MET A 1 9.82 4.45 12.24
C MET A 1 9.29 4.39 13.67
N GLN A 2 8.75 5.49 14.21
CA GLN A 2 8.01 5.43 15.47
C GLN A 2 6.65 4.74 15.27
N GLU A 3 6.11 4.12 16.30
CA GLU A 3 4.84 3.37 16.23
C GLU A 3 3.67 4.22 15.71
N TYR A 4 3.57 5.47 16.18
CA TYR A 4 2.57 6.42 15.69
C TYR A 4 2.65 6.64 14.17
N GLN A 5 3.85 6.76 13.61
CA GLN A 5 4.06 6.95 12.17
C GLN A 5 3.64 5.70 11.37
N ARG A 6 3.88 4.50 11.92
CA ARG A 6 3.42 3.24 11.31
C ARG A 6 1.90 3.19 11.27
N LEU A 7 1.24 3.51 12.38
CA LEU A 7 -0.23 3.56 12.45
C LEU A 7 -0.82 4.56 11.45
N GLN A 8 -0.20 5.72 11.30
CA GLN A 8 -0.62 6.71 10.31
C GLN A 8 -0.49 6.17 8.87
N LYS A 9 0.63 5.53 8.53
CA LYS A 9 0.79 4.87 7.21
C LYS A 9 -0.26 3.78 6.96
N ILE A 10 -0.55 2.96 7.97
CA ILE A 10 -1.56 1.90 7.86
C ILE A 10 -2.96 2.50 7.67
N ARG A 11 -3.25 3.62 8.34
CA ARG A 11 -4.49 4.36 8.12
C ARG A 11 -4.58 4.89 6.67
N ASP A 12 -3.53 5.51 6.16
CA ASP A 12 -3.50 6.05 4.78
C ASP A 12 -3.65 4.92 3.74
N LEU A 13 -3.01 3.77 4.00
CA LEU A 13 -3.26 2.53 3.27
C LEU A 13 -4.73 2.13 3.29
N GLY A 14 -5.36 2.14 4.45
CA GLY A 14 -6.79 1.83 4.59
C GLY A 14 -7.69 2.77 3.81
N ILE A 15 -7.42 4.07 3.84
CA ILE A 15 -8.17 5.05 3.04
C ILE A 15 -8.03 4.71 1.55
N ARG A 16 -6.80 4.45 1.08
CA ARG A 16 -6.56 4.11 -0.32
C ARG A 16 -7.22 2.81 -0.75
N LEU A 17 -7.16 1.78 0.10
CA LEU A 17 -7.86 0.51 -0.15
C LEU A 17 -9.38 0.71 -0.26
N HIS A 18 -9.94 1.64 0.52
CA HIS A 18 -11.36 1.98 0.43
C HIS A 18 -11.70 2.73 -0.86
N GLU A 19 -10.88 3.69 -1.28
CA GLU A 19 -11.02 4.39 -2.57
C GLU A 19 -10.96 3.42 -3.76
N LEU A 20 -10.09 2.42 -3.67
CA LEU A 20 -9.98 1.33 -4.66
C LEU A 20 -11.12 0.31 -4.56
N GLN A 21 -12.08 0.51 -3.64
CA GLN A 21 -13.21 -0.39 -3.37
C GLN A 21 -12.79 -1.82 -2.97
N LEU A 22 -11.56 -2.00 -2.49
CA LEU A 22 -11.03 -3.29 -2.02
C LEU A 22 -11.51 -3.62 -0.60
N ILE A 23 -11.85 -2.58 0.16
CA ILE A 23 -12.51 -2.70 1.47
C ILE A 23 -13.76 -1.82 1.51
N ASN A 24 -14.82 -2.35 2.11
CA ASN A 24 -16.05 -1.60 2.33
C ASN A 24 -16.14 -1.20 3.80
N ARG A 25 -16.26 0.09 4.07
CA ARG A 25 -16.48 0.60 5.42
C ARG A 25 -17.89 0.24 5.86
N ARG A 26 -18.01 -0.86 6.58
CA ARG A 26 -19.24 -1.32 7.21
C ARG A 26 -19.04 -1.17 8.73
N GLY A 27 -19.49 -0.05 9.29
CA GLY A 27 -19.43 0.25 10.73
C GLY A 27 -18.27 1.15 11.16
N ASP A 28 -18.08 1.24 12.48
CA ASP A 28 -17.17 2.18 13.17
C ASP A 28 -15.70 1.71 13.24
N CYS A 29 -15.32 0.72 12.44
CA CYS A 29 -13.93 0.26 12.38
C CYS A 29 -13.03 1.35 11.77
N SER A 30 -11.85 1.56 12.37
CA SER A 30 -10.85 2.48 11.82
C SER A 30 -10.28 1.94 10.51
N TYR A 31 -9.89 2.84 9.61
CA TYR A 31 -9.25 2.47 8.34
C TYR A 31 -7.98 1.62 8.56
N ALA A 32 -7.24 1.85 9.64
CA ALA A 32 -6.05 1.07 9.95
C ALA A 32 -6.38 -0.40 10.25
N VAL A 33 -7.39 -0.64 11.09
CA VAL A 33 -7.85 -2.00 11.42
C VAL A 33 -8.40 -2.71 10.19
N MET A 34 -9.16 -1.99 9.36
CA MET A 34 -9.67 -2.56 8.11
C MET A 34 -8.55 -2.90 7.12
N ALA A 35 -7.53 -2.05 7.01
CA ALA A 35 -6.37 -2.30 6.15
C ALA A 35 -5.63 -3.56 6.59
N LEU A 36 -5.32 -3.71 7.88
CA LEU A 36 -4.66 -4.90 8.42
C LEU A 36 -5.49 -6.15 8.15
N ASN A 37 -6.79 -6.13 8.46
CA ASN A 37 -7.67 -7.27 8.18
C ASN A 37 -7.68 -7.68 6.70
N TYR A 38 -7.73 -6.69 5.81
CA TYR A 38 -7.67 -6.94 4.37
C TYR A 38 -6.34 -7.55 3.95
N LEU A 39 -5.21 -6.98 4.40
CA LEU A 39 -3.88 -7.49 4.06
C LEU A 39 -3.69 -8.93 4.56
N PHE A 40 -4.06 -9.21 5.82
CA PHE A 40 -4.01 -10.57 6.36
C PHE A 40 -4.88 -11.53 5.53
N GLY A 41 -6.08 -11.11 5.13
CA GLY A 41 -6.95 -11.90 4.24
C GLY A 41 -6.33 -12.16 2.86
N VAL A 42 -5.72 -11.15 2.25
CA VAL A 42 -5.06 -11.29 0.93
C VAL A 42 -3.93 -12.31 0.98
N TYR A 43 -3.15 -12.34 2.06
CA TYR A 43 -2.04 -13.27 2.26
C TYR A 43 -2.46 -14.57 2.97
N GLN A 44 -3.75 -14.77 3.22
CA GLN A 44 -4.30 -15.97 3.91
C GLN A 44 -3.65 -16.25 5.27
N ILE A 45 -3.26 -15.18 5.98
CA ILE A 45 -2.67 -15.27 7.32
C ILE A 45 -3.83 -15.31 8.33
N ALA A 46 -3.69 -16.15 9.37
CA ALA A 46 -4.63 -16.18 10.48
C ALA A 46 -4.74 -14.78 11.11
N LYS A 47 -5.96 -14.38 11.51
CA LYS A 47 -6.16 -13.05 12.10
C LYS A 47 -5.30 -12.89 13.35
N PRO A 48 -4.52 -11.81 13.45
CA PRO A 48 -3.62 -11.61 14.56
C PRO A 48 -4.44 -11.23 15.79
N HIS A 49 -4.50 -12.11 16.77
CA HIS A 49 -5.16 -11.85 18.06
C HIS A 49 -4.10 -11.67 19.15
N GLY A 50 -4.11 -10.51 19.81
CA GLY A 50 -3.18 -10.21 20.93
C GLY A 50 -1.73 -9.95 20.53
N LEU A 51 -1.43 -9.86 19.23
CA LEU A 51 -0.07 -9.56 18.75
C LEU A 51 0.21 -8.06 18.77
N THR A 52 1.47 -7.70 18.98
CA THR A 52 1.92 -6.31 18.85
C THR A 52 1.89 -5.86 17.40
N LEU A 53 1.87 -4.55 17.15
CA LEU A 53 1.91 -4.03 15.78
C LEU A 53 3.14 -4.50 15.01
N ASP A 54 4.29 -4.54 15.67
CA ASP A 54 5.55 -4.96 15.04
C ASP A 54 5.50 -6.42 14.61
N ASP A 55 5.01 -7.32 15.48
CA ASP A 55 4.84 -8.74 15.17
C ASP A 55 3.85 -8.95 14.01
N MET A 56 2.74 -8.21 13.99
CA MET A 56 1.77 -8.26 12.90
C MET A 56 2.39 -7.87 11.56
N LEU A 57 3.19 -6.80 11.55
CA LEU A 57 3.88 -6.34 10.35
C LEU A 57 4.97 -7.33 9.93
N GLN A 58 5.66 -7.96 10.88
CA GLN A 58 6.67 -8.96 10.57
C GLN A 58 6.05 -10.22 9.96
N GLN A 59 4.89 -10.67 10.43
CA GLN A 59 4.15 -11.77 9.78
C GLN A 59 3.75 -11.44 8.34
N LEU A 60 3.27 -10.20 8.09
CA LEU A 60 3.00 -9.74 6.73
C LEU A 60 4.27 -9.70 5.88
N ALA A 61 5.39 -9.26 6.45
CA ALA A 61 6.67 -9.21 5.76
C ALA A 61 7.11 -10.60 5.30
N ASP A 62 7.03 -11.60 6.18
CA ASP A 62 7.39 -12.98 5.86
C ASP A 62 6.46 -13.56 4.78
N ALA A 63 5.15 -13.32 4.90
CA ALA A 63 4.17 -13.75 3.89
C ALA A 63 4.39 -13.10 2.52
N VAL A 64 4.77 -11.82 2.48
CA VAL A 64 5.14 -11.11 1.24
C VAL A 64 6.36 -11.75 0.60
N VAL A 65 7.40 -12.05 1.38
CA VAL A 65 8.63 -12.70 0.89
C VAL A 65 8.33 -14.06 0.28
N VAL A 66 7.53 -14.88 0.97
CA VAL A 66 7.14 -16.22 0.48
C VAL A 66 6.32 -16.12 -0.80
N ARG A 67 5.30 -15.23 -0.84
CA ARG A 67 4.40 -15.12 -1.98
C ARG A 67 5.09 -14.56 -3.23
N HIS A 68 5.99 -13.60 -3.06
CA HIS A 68 6.68 -12.93 -4.17
C HIS A 68 8.05 -13.55 -4.48
N GLN A 69 8.43 -14.65 -3.80
CA GLN A 69 9.71 -15.34 -3.97
C GLN A 69 10.91 -14.39 -3.92
N LEU A 70 10.88 -13.42 -2.99
CA LEU A 70 11.95 -12.42 -2.89
C LEU A 70 13.23 -13.10 -2.39
N PRO A 71 14.30 -13.21 -3.21
CA PRO A 71 15.48 -13.93 -2.81
C PRO A 71 16.26 -13.10 -1.76
N TYR A 72 16.52 -13.70 -0.60
CA TYR A 72 17.44 -13.24 0.44
C TYR A 72 17.10 -11.94 1.19
N ARG A 73 15.93 -11.34 0.98
CA ARG A 73 15.56 -10.09 1.68
C ARG A 73 14.46 -10.34 2.71
N ARG A 74 14.83 -10.37 3.99
CA ARG A 74 13.86 -10.19 5.08
C ARG A 74 13.34 -8.75 5.00
N LEU A 75 12.05 -8.58 4.79
CA LEU A 75 11.41 -7.28 4.90
C LEU A 75 11.28 -6.95 6.39
N THR A 76 11.62 -5.72 6.76
CA THR A 76 11.34 -5.19 8.09
C THR A 76 9.90 -4.71 8.17
N ALA A 77 9.38 -4.53 9.40
CA ALA A 77 8.06 -3.95 9.64
C ALA A 77 7.83 -2.60 8.92
N ASP A 78 8.87 -1.79 8.72
CA ASP A 78 8.75 -0.54 7.97
C ASP A 78 8.75 -0.78 6.45
N SER A 79 9.63 -1.65 5.96
CA SER A 79 9.74 -1.94 4.53
C SER A 79 8.50 -2.63 3.96
N VAL A 80 7.80 -3.44 4.76
CA VAL A 80 6.55 -4.07 4.33
C VAL A 80 5.43 -3.02 4.16
N LEU A 81 5.39 -1.99 5.00
CA LEU A 81 4.46 -0.87 4.83
C LEU A 81 4.77 -0.09 3.56
N ASP A 82 6.05 0.19 3.29
CA ASP A 82 6.46 0.86 2.05
C ASP A 82 6.10 0.03 0.81
N PHE A 83 6.29 -1.29 0.86
CA PHE A 83 5.87 -2.21 -0.19
C PHE A 83 4.37 -2.08 -0.47
N PHE A 84 3.52 -2.09 0.56
CA PHE A 84 2.08 -1.93 0.38
C PHE A 84 1.71 -0.53 -0.10
N SER A 85 2.35 0.52 0.41
CA SER A 85 2.11 1.90 -0.03
C SER A 85 2.39 2.05 -1.52
N GLN A 86 3.48 1.45 -2.01
CA GLN A 86 3.79 1.42 -3.45
C GLN A 86 2.79 0.58 -4.23
N ARG A 87 2.48 -0.63 -3.76
CA ARG A 87 1.56 -1.57 -4.43
C ARG A 87 0.16 -0.96 -4.64
N TYR A 88 -0.36 -0.26 -3.65
CA TYR A 88 -1.69 0.36 -3.70
C TYR A 88 -1.68 1.83 -4.09
N GLN A 89 -0.50 2.37 -4.46
CA GLN A 89 -0.33 3.77 -4.87
C GLN A 89 -0.90 4.74 -3.83
N VAL A 90 -0.58 4.51 -2.55
CA VAL A 90 -0.84 5.48 -1.49
C VAL A 90 0.02 6.69 -1.84
N ALA A 91 -0.62 7.77 -2.28
CA ALA A 91 0.09 8.97 -2.69
C ALA A 91 0.97 9.42 -1.52
N ALA A 92 2.29 9.44 -1.72
CA ALA A 92 3.13 10.19 -0.82
C ALA A 92 2.62 11.65 -0.84
N PRO A 93 2.67 12.39 0.28
CA PRO A 93 2.22 13.79 0.32
C PRO A 93 2.97 14.72 -0.67
N TYR A 94 3.96 14.21 -1.41
CA TYR A 94 4.74 14.90 -2.43
C TYR A 94 4.72 14.21 -3.81
N LEU A 95 3.93 13.15 -4.03
CA LEU A 95 3.81 12.54 -5.36
C LEU A 95 2.72 13.23 -6.17
N VAL A 96 3.17 14.22 -6.93
CA VAL A 96 2.51 14.80 -8.11
C VAL A 96 1.89 13.67 -8.93
N HIS A 97 0.56 13.73 -9.09
CA HIS A 97 -0.22 12.85 -9.96
C HIS A 97 0.47 12.69 -11.33
N PRO A 98 0.67 11.47 -11.86
CA PRO A 98 1.18 11.27 -13.22
C PRO A 98 0.15 11.58 -14.33
N THR A 99 -0.94 12.28 -14.02
CA THR A 99 -1.98 12.66 -14.98
C THR A 99 -1.72 14.02 -15.64
N TYR A 100 -0.50 14.24 -16.11
CA TYR A 100 -0.21 15.28 -17.11
C TYR A 100 0.65 14.74 -18.25
N ARG A 101 0.29 13.58 -18.80
CA ARG A 101 0.64 13.22 -20.17
C ARG A 101 -0.54 13.57 -21.08
N ARG A 102 -0.89 14.87 -21.15
CA ARG A 102 -1.77 15.36 -22.22
C ARG A 102 -0.92 15.41 -23.48
N GLN A 103 -1.31 14.60 -24.45
CA GLN A 103 -0.78 14.55 -25.79
C GLN A 103 -0.70 15.98 -26.38
N ALA A 104 0.50 16.54 -26.48
CA ALA A 104 0.76 17.57 -27.48
C ALA A 104 0.99 16.84 -28.82
N ARG A 105 -0.09 16.36 -29.43
CA ARG A 105 -0.13 16.19 -30.89
C ARG A 105 -0.17 17.60 -31.48
N THR A 106 0.97 18.25 -31.63
CA THR A 106 1.11 19.33 -32.59
C THR A 106 1.49 18.72 -33.91
N ASN A 107 0.44 18.43 -34.66
CA ASN A 107 0.46 18.22 -36.09
C ASN A 107 1.10 19.47 -36.73
N SER A 108 2.35 19.39 -37.17
CA SER A 108 2.93 20.39 -38.08
C SER A 108 3.36 19.67 -39.35
N MET A 109 2.38 19.53 -40.24
CA MET A 109 2.56 19.24 -41.65
C MET A 109 3.30 20.42 -42.32
N GLN A 110 4.42 20.10 -42.97
CA GLN A 110 4.93 20.64 -44.25
C GLN A 110 5.43 22.11 -44.33
N PRO A 111 6.15 22.53 -45.41
CA PRO A 111 6.83 21.78 -46.47
C PRO A 111 8.31 22.19 -46.72
N THR A 112 8.87 21.45 -47.65
CA THR A 112 10.08 21.58 -48.48
C THR A 112 10.45 22.94 -49.09
N PHE A 113 11.76 23.02 -49.39
CA PHE A 113 12.55 23.91 -50.26
C PHE A 113 13.07 25.22 -49.67
#